data_AF-A0A9P5QEJ5-F1
#
_entry.id   AF-A0A9P5QEJ5-F1
#
_cell.length_a   1.000
_cell.length_b   1.000
_cell.length_c   1.000
_cell.angle_alpha   90.00
_cell.angle_beta   90.00
_cell.angle_gamma   90.00
#
_symmetry.space_group_name_H-M   'P 1'
#
loop_
_entity.id
_entity.type
_entity.pdbx_description
1 polymer ?
#
loop_
_entity_poly.entity_id
_entity_poly.type
_entity_poly.pdbx_seq_one_letter_code
_entity_poly.pdbx_strand_id
1 'polypeptide(L)'
;MSGAEDKSNKNKDKKSVIRSTQDTSDLTAARFEQELMNAPPDVQEKLRALLQQMALGGAAGAGSSTSSTKEPKSMEEHKFWKTQPVVKHDEVVDEDGPIEADTPHDQIRATPYPLPKEFEWSLVNVEDDKEIKELYELLTLNYVEDDDAMFRFDYSAEFLKWALLPPGWKKSWHIGVRVASNKKLVAFISGIPQDVRVHSSVKRMVEINFLCVHKKLRSKRLAPVLIKEVTRRTHLEGIFQAVYTAGVVLPKPMATCRYFHRSLNPKKLVETGFSHLSRNMTMARLIKLYKLSSETSTPGLRPIEEKDVNAVANLLNRYLSNCDLAPHFEEADVRHWLIGRPGVVWGYVVENPESKEITDFFSFYSLPSTVINNPTHSTLNAAYSFYYAVQTPDEELNKVADKAERQIARDAAIKERLVGLMQDALILARQNNFDVFNALNLMDNALYTEDLKFGPGDGYLHFYLYNWRCKDVESNKVGLVML
;
A
#
# COMPACT_ATOMS: atom_id res chain seq x y z
N MET A 1 40.84 70.47 -30.06
CA MET A 1 41.22 69.93 -31.38
C MET A 1 41.20 68.41 -31.28
N SER A 2 40.54 67.76 -32.26
CA SER A 2 40.76 66.37 -32.75
C SER A 2 40.80 65.23 -31.71
N GLY A 3 40.08 64.13 -31.85
CA GLY A 3 39.69 63.43 -33.08
C GLY A 3 39.86 61.92 -32.84
N ALA A 4 38.96 61.14 -33.41
CA ALA A 4 38.71 59.70 -33.30
C ALA A 4 39.91 58.75 -33.58
N GLU A 5 39.95 57.61 -32.84
CA GLU A 5 39.90 56.18 -33.31
C GLU A 5 41.31 55.56 -33.58
N ASP A 6 41.68 54.32 -33.23
CA ASP A 6 40.95 53.04 -33.27
C ASP A 6 41.60 51.93 -32.35
N LYS A 7 40.77 50.97 -31.92
CA LYS A 7 40.96 49.57 -31.39
C LYS A 7 42.17 49.12 -30.54
N SER A 8 41.89 48.56 -29.34
CA SER A 8 41.83 47.08 -29.15
C SER A 8 41.35 46.64 -27.74
N ASN A 9 40.54 45.57 -27.74
CA ASN A 9 40.34 44.49 -26.75
C ASN A 9 39.87 44.73 -25.28
N LYS A 10 38.63 44.28 -25.05
CA LYS A 10 38.13 43.40 -23.96
C LYS A 10 38.34 43.78 -22.49
N ASN A 11 37.38 44.57 -22.00
CA ASN A 11 36.78 44.54 -20.66
C ASN A 11 35.60 43.50 -20.69
N LYS A 12 35.04 42.89 -19.63
CA LYS A 12 35.00 43.17 -18.19
C LYS A 12 34.23 42.05 -17.46
N ASP A 13 34.40 42.05 -16.13
CA ASP A 13 33.43 41.74 -15.07
C ASP A 13 32.98 40.30 -14.75
N LYS A 14 33.46 39.86 -13.57
CA LYS A 14 32.94 38.79 -12.73
C LYS A 14 31.64 39.23 -12.04
N LYS A 15 30.54 38.52 -12.30
CA LYS A 15 29.37 38.40 -11.42
C LYS A 15 29.20 36.94 -10.99
N SER A 16 28.96 36.75 -9.69
CA SER A 16 28.71 35.47 -9.03
C SER A 16 27.46 34.79 -9.59
N VAL A 17 27.61 33.53 -10.02
CA VAL A 17 26.49 32.67 -10.46
C VAL A 17 26.04 31.82 -9.29
N ILE A 18 24.85 32.14 -8.76
CA ILE A 18 23.99 31.22 -8.03
C ILE A 18 23.47 30.22 -9.09
N ARG A 19 23.87 28.95 -9.00
CA ARG A 19 23.32 27.89 -9.86
C ARG A 19 21.94 27.52 -9.33
N SER A 20 20.92 27.90 -10.07
CA SER A 20 19.54 27.44 -9.93
C SER A 20 19.46 25.93 -10.15
N THR A 21 18.97 25.22 -9.15
CA THR A 21 18.36 23.90 -9.29
C THR A 21 17.00 24.05 -9.96
N GLN A 22 16.99 24.06 -11.30
CA GLN A 22 15.81 23.91 -12.13
C GLN A 22 16.18 22.88 -13.20
N ASP A 23 15.76 21.62 -13.02
CA ASP A 23 15.59 20.64 -14.11
C ASP A 23 14.99 19.30 -13.62
N THR A 24 13.90 19.35 -12.85
CA THR A 24 13.09 18.16 -12.53
C THR A 24 11.59 18.30 -12.82
N SER A 25 11.16 19.38 -13.49
CA SER A 25 9.73 19.71 -13.60
C SER A 25 9.04 19.41 -14.92
N ASP A 26 9.64 18.66 -15.86
CA ASP A 26 8.93 18.26 -17.10
C ASP A 26 9.24 16.80 -17.50
N LEU A 27 8.53 15.88 -16.87
CA LEU A 27 8.45 14.45 -17.23
C LEU A 27 6.97 14.09 -17.43
N THR A 28 6.40 14.58 -18.53
CA THR A 28 5.02 14.27 -18.92
C THR A 28 4.96 12.99 -19.76
N ALA A 29 3.76 12.40 -19.88
CA ALA A 29 3.47 11.30 -20.81
C ALA A 29 3.90 11.60 -22.27
N ALA A 30 4.04 12.88 -22.64
CA ALA A 30 4.54 13.31 -23.95
C ALA A 30 6.04 12.99 -24.16
N ARG A 31 6.86 13.03 -23.10
CA ARG A 31 8.27 12.64 -23.18
C ARG A 31 8.44 11.12 -23.29
N PHE A 32 7.54 10.36 -22.66
CA PHE A 32 7.40 8.91 -22.88
C PHE A 32 7.03 8.59 -24.34
N GLU A 33 6.14 9.39 -24.95
CA GLU A 33 5.82 9.25 -26.37
C GLU A 33 7.02 9.55 -27.24
N GLN A 34 7.78 10.60 -26.93
CA GLN A 34 8.99 10.94 -27.67
C GLN A 34 10.04 9.81 -27.61
N GLU A 35 10.22 9.18 -26.45
CA GLU A 35 11.15 8.04 -26.29
C GLU A 35 10.65 6.74 -26.91
N LEU A 36 9.34 6.46 -26.86
CA LEU A 36 8.74 5.31 -27.53
C LEU A 36 8.73 5.50 -29.06
N MET A 37 8.59 6.75 -29.52
CA MET A 37 8.67 7.19 -30.93
C MET A 37 10.11 7.40 -31.42
N ASN A 38 11.11 7.30 -30.54
CA ASN A 38 12.52 7.24 -30.91
C ASN A 38 12.99 5.80 -31.19
N ALA A 39 12.13 4.80 -31.01
CA ALA A 39 12.37 3.45 -31.51
C ALA A 39 12.37 3.46 -33.05
N PRO A 40 13.17 2.60 -33.72
CA PRO A 40 13.18 2.50 -35.18
C PRO A 40 11.75 2.40 -35.77
N PRO A 41 11.44 3.08 -36.90
CA PRO A 41 10.08 3.14 -37.45
C PRO A 41 9.44 1.76 -37.68
N ASP A 42 10.24 0.76 -38.03
CA ASP A 42 9.79 -0.61 -38.25
C ASP A 42 9.37 -1.31 -36.94
N VAL A 43 9.97 -0.93 -35.80
CA VAL A 43 9.61 -1.44 -34.46
C VAL A 43 8.30 -0.81 -33.99
N GLN A 44 8.08 0.48 -34.29
CA GLN A 44 6.81 1.15 -33.97
C GLN A 44 5.64 0.57 -34.75
N GLU A 45 5.85 0.28 -36.03
CA GLU A 45 4.82 -0.30 -36.90
C GLU A 45 4.50 -1.75 -36.52
N LYS A 46 5.53 -2.56 -36.22
CA LYS A 46 5.34 -3.93 -35.70
C LYS A 46 4.66 -3.95 -34.34
N LEU A 47 5.01 -3.04 -33.43
CA LEU A 47 4.39 -2.95 -32.10
C LEU A 47 2.92 -2.49 -32.22
N ARG A 48 2.61 -1.52 -33.09
CA ARG A 48 1.23 -1.12 -33.38
C ARG A 48 0.42 -2.24 -34.02
N ALA A 49 0.99 -2.94 -35.00
CA ALA A 49 0.36 -4.07 -35.67
C ALA A 49 0.09 -5.24 -34.70
N LEU A 50 1.06 -5.57 -33.83
CA LEU A 50 0.89 -6.57 -32.77
C LEU A 50 -0.18 -6.15 -31.76
N LEU A 51 -0.19 -4.88 -31.33
CA LEU A 51 -1.21 -4.35 -30.42
C LEU A 51 -2.61 -4.38 -31.03
N GLN A 52 -2.73 -4.14 -32.34
CA GLN A 52 -3.98 -4.29 -33.09
C GLN A 52 -4.39 -5.76 -33.24
N GLN A 53 -3.45 -6.68 -33.53
CA GLN A 53 -3.72 -8.11 -33.66
C GLN A 53 -4.16 -8.72 -32.32
N MET A 54 -3.56 -8.27 -31.21
CA MET A 54 -3.98 -8.61 -29.84
C MET A 54 -5.32 -7.98 -29.45
N ALA A 55 -5.76 -6.89 -30.11
CA ALA A 55 -7.09 -6.29 -29.91
C ALA A 55 -8.17 -7.01 -30.74
N LEU A 56 -7.84 -7.44 -31.95
CA LEU A 56 -8.76 -8.06 -32.92
C LEU A 56 -9.15 -9.51 -32.58
N GLY A 57 -8.37 -10.21 -31.75
CA GLY A 57 -8.75 -11.50 -31.16
C GLY A 57 -9.70 -11.42 -29.95
N GLY A 58 -10.21 -10.22 -29.63
CA GLY A 58 -10.89 -9.93 -28.37
C GLY A 58 -12.06 -8.95 -28.50
N ALA A 59 -12.89 -9.09 -29.52
CA ALA A 59 -14.17 -8.35 -29.61
C ALA A 59 -15.26 -9.06 -28.77
N ALA A 60 -15.06 -9.16 -27.45
CA ALA A 60 -16.10 -9.42 -26.45
C ALA A 60 -15.47 -9.32 -25.04
N GLY A 61 -15.74 -8.21 -24.35
CA GLY A 61 -15.33 -7.99 -22.96
C GLY A 61 -14.61 -6.66 -22.74
N ALA A 62 -15.27 -5.54 -23.05
CA ALA A 62 -14.83 -4.22 -22.64
C ALA A 62 -15.12 -4.04 -21.14
N GLY A 63 -14.08 -3.84 -20.33
CA GLY A 63 -14.20 -3.37 -18.95
C GLY A 63 -13.75 -1.93 -18.88
N SER A 64 -14.70 -1.01 -18.72
CA SER A 64 -14.43 0.32 -18.20
C SER A 64 -14.08 0.22 -16.71
N SER A 65 -13.06 0.96 -16.29
CA SER A 65 -12.84 1.32 -14.89
C SER A 65 -14.10 1.98 -14.37
N THR A 66 -14.84 1.27 -13.54
CA THR A 66 -16.07 1.75 -12.89
C THR A 66 -16.04 1.25 -11.47
N SER A 67 -15.69 2.13 -10.57
CA SER A 67 -15.79 2.01 -9.12
C SER A 67 -17.07 2.76 -8.73
N SER A 68 -18.12 1.97 -8.54
CA SER A 68 -19.33 2.25 -7.76
C SER A 68 -20.34 1.17 -8.13
N THR A 69 -20.68 0.34 -7.15
CA THR A 69 -21.88 -0.53 -7.16
C THR A 69 -22.17 -1.23 -8.49
N LYS A 70 -21.19 -1.95 -9.05
CA LYS A 70 -21.47 -2.99 -10.05
C LYS A 70 -21.54 -4.32 -9.33
N GLU A 71 -22.62 -5.05 -9.55
CA GLU A 71 -22.80 -6.41 -9.06
C GLU A 71 -21.53 -7.24 -9.35
N PRO A 72 -21.10 -8.11 -8.41
CA PRO A 72 -19.93 -8.95 -8.62
C PRO A 72 -20.13 -9.75 -9.92
N LYS A 73 -19.16 -9.67 -10.81
CA LYS A 73 -19.19 -10.46 -12.05
C LYS A 73 -19.28 -11.94 -11.69
N SER A 74 -20.13 -12.67 -12.39
CA SER A 74 -20.25 -14.11 -12.19
C SER A 74 -18.89 -14.80 -12.41
N MET A 75 -18.66 -15.93 -11.72
CA MET A 75 -17.42 -16.73 -11.89
C MET A 75 -17.13 -17.08 -13.36
N GLU A 76 -18.19 -17.27 -14.16
CA GLU A 76 -18.08 -17.65 -15.57
C GLU A 76 -17.46 -16.53 -16.43
N GLU A 77 -17.65 -15.27 -16.05
CA GLU A 77 -17.07 -14.10 -16.73
C GLU A 77 -15.57 -13.94 -16.44
N HIS A 78 -15.08 -14.48 -15.31
CA HIS A 78 -13.67 -14.43 -14.92
C HIS A 78 -12.84 -15.52 -15.60
N LYS A 79 -12.49 -15.31 -16.87
CA LYS A 79 -11.69 -16.27 -17.68
C LYS A 79 -10.37 -16.73 -17.04
N PHE A 80 -9.71 -15.89 -16.25
CA PHE A 80 -8.46 -16.21 -15.55
C PHE A 80 -8.73 -16.84 -14.17
N TRP A 81 -9.40 -16.11 -13.27
CA TRP A 81 -9.59 -16.53 -11.87
C TRP A 81 -10.35 -17.85 -11.72
N LYS A 82 -11.23 -18.21 -12.66
CA LYS A 82 -11.89 -19.52 -12.67
C LYS A 82 -10.94 -20.72 -12.76
N THR A 83 -9.69 -20.50 -13.20
CA THR A 83 -8.65 -21.53 -13.34
C THR A 83 -7.62 -21.52 -12.22
N GLN A 84 -7.78 -20.62 -11.25
CA GLN A 84 -6.83 -20.45 -10.15
C GLN A 84 -7.35 -21.14 -8.88
N PRO A 85 -6.46 -21.57 -7.97
CA PRO A 85 -6.85 -22.15 -6.69
C PRO A 85 -7.32 -21.04 -5.74
N VAL A 86 -8.53 -20.55 -5.97
CA VAL A 86 -9.20 -19.54 -5.12
C VAL A 86 -10.61 -20.01 -4.80
N VAL A 87 -11.13 -19.62 -3.64
CA VAL A 87 -12.50 -19.92 -3.22
C VAL A 87 -13.47 -19.28 -4.20
N LYS A 88 -14.48 -20.04 -4.66
CA LYS A 88 -15.49 -19.54 -5.60
C LYS A 88 -16.57 -18.75 -4.87
N HIS A 89 -17.29 -17.86 -5.57
CA HIS A 89 -18.33 -17.03 -4.95
C HIS A 89 -19.40 -17.82 -4.21
N ASP A 90 -19.84 -18.96 -4.77
CA ASP A 90 -20.91 -19.79 -4.21
C ASP A 90 -20.40 -20.90 -3.28
N GLU A 91 -19.09 -20.95 -3.01
CA GLU A 91 -18.48 -21.96 -2.14
C GLU A 91 -18.63 -21.55 -0.67
N VAL A 92 -19.30 -22.41 0.10
CA VAL A 92 -19.34 -22.31 1.57
C VAL A 92 -18.15 -23.08 2.11
N VAL A 93 -17.33 -22.40 2.92
CA VAL A 93 -16.11 -22.98 3.50
C VAL A 93 -16.36 -23.28 4.98
N ASP A 94 -16.33 -24.57 5.34
CA ASP A 94 -16.51 -25.03 6.73
C ASP A 94 -15.19 -25.27 7.48
N GLU A 95 -14.08 -25.43 6.76
CA GLU A 95 -12.77 -25.70 7.31
C GLU A 95 -11.67 -24.97 6.53
N ASP A 96 -10.68 -24.48 7.27
CA ASP A 96 -9.53 -23.80 6.68
C ASP A 96 -8.51 -24.81 6.17
N GLY A 97 -7.89 -24.51 5.02
CA GLY A 97 -6.85 -25.38 4.49
C GLY A 97 -6.49 -25.11 3.03
N PRO A 98 -5.46 -25.78 2.50
CA PRO A 98 -5.04 -25.59 1.12
C PRO A 98 -6.13 -26.06 0.13
N ILE A 99 -6.26 -25.35 -1.01
CA ILE A 99 -7.21 -25.70 -2.07
C ILE A 99 -6.64 -26.85 -2.90
N GLU A 100 -5.38 -26.71 -3.30
CA GLU A 100 -4.56 -27.68 -4.01
C GLU A 100 -3.38 -28.11 -3.13
N ALA A 101 -2.97 -29.37 -3.25
CA ALA A 101 -1.79 -29.87 -2.56
C ALA A 101 -0.50 -29.26 -3.14
N ASP A 102 0.51 -29.13 -2.28
CA ASP A 102 1.82 -28.61 -2.67
C ASP A 102 2.40 -29.45 -3.81
N THR A 103 2.81 -28.76 -4.88
CA THR A 103 3.37 -29.43 -6.05
C THR A 103 4.83 -29.82 -5.75
N PRO A 104 5.23 -31.09 -5.96
CA PRO A 104 6.62 -31.51 -5.81
C PRO A 104 7.57 -30.65 -6.65
N HIS A 105 8.75 -30.31 -6.09
CA HIS A 105 9.65 -29.33 -6.69
C HIS A 105 10.08 -29.70 -8.13
N ASP A 106 10.26 -30.99 -8.42
CA ASP A 106 10.61 -31.52 -9.75
C ASP A 106 9.49 -31.37 -10.79
N GLN A 107 8.24 -31.20 -10.35
CA GLN A 107 7.07 -30.96 -11.20
C GLN A 107 6.80 -29.47 -11.43
N ILE A 108 7.47 -28.59 -10.69
CA ILE A 108 7.34 -27.14 -10.89
C ILE A 108 8.12 -26.74 -12.14
N ARG A 109 7.48 -25.93 -12.99
CA ARG A 109 8.09 -25.40 -14.20
C ARG A 109 9.38 -24.61 -13.85
N ALA A 110 10.52 -25.12 -14.28
CA ALA A 110 11.82 -24.47 -14.06
C ALA A 110 12.01 -23.18 -14.87
N THR A 111 11.48 -23.12 -16.09
CA THR A 111 11.65 -21.98 -16.99
C THR A 111 10.54 -20.94 -16.83
N PRO A 112 10.81 -19.63 -17.03
CA PRO A 112 9.78 -18.61 -17.00
C PRO A 112 8.63 -18.86 -17.97
N TYR A 113 7.45 -18.31 -17.67
CA TYR A 113 6.35 -18.29 -18.63
C TYR A 113 6.73 -17.48 -19.88
N PRO A 114 6.29 -17.89 -21.09
CA PRO A 114 6.65 -17.19 -22.31
C PRO A 114 6.03 -15.80 -22.35
N LEU A 115 6.82 -14.81 -22.79
CA LEU A 115 6.35 -13.48 -23.16
C LEU A 115 6.41 -13.31 -24.69
N PRO A 116 5.64 -12.38 -25.27
CA PRO A 116 5.89 -11.94 -26.65
C PRO A 116 7.33 -11.47 -26.80
N LYS A 117 7.93 -11.69 -27.98
CA LYS A 117 9.36 -11.43 -28.27
C LYS A 117 9.78 -9.97 -28.06
N GLU A 118 8.81 -9.05 -28.06
CA GLU A 118 8.99 -7.62 -27.80
C GLU A 118 9.22 -7.30 -26.32
N PHE A 119 8.99 -8.28 -25.44
CA PHE A 119 9.12 -8.15 -24.00
C PHE A 119 10.08 -9.20 -23.44
N GLU A 120 10.68 -8.87 -22.31
CA GLU A 120 11.54 -9.77 -21.54
C GLU A 120 11.26 -9.63 -20.04
N TRP A 121 11.48 -10.72 -19.32
CA TRP A 121 11.44 -10.72 -17.86
C TRP A 121 12.67 -9.98 -17.31
N SER A 122 12.44 -9.22 -16.25
CA SER A 122 13.49 -8.56 -15.46
C SER A 122 13.25 -8.85 -13.99
N LEU A 123 14.31 -9.02 -13.22
CA LEU A 123 14.23 -8.96 -11.76
C LEU A 123 14.68 -7.59 -11.33
N VAL A 124 13.77 -6.80 -10.77
CA VAL A 124 14.04 -5.41 -10.39
C VAL A 124 14.87 -5.41 -9.11
N ASN A 125 16.03 -4.78 -9.15
CA ASN A 125 16.88 -4.62 -7.97
C ASN A 125 16.55 -3.31 -7.24
N VAL A 126 15.77 -3.36 -6.17
CA VAL A 126 15.37 -2.14 -5.43
C VAL A 126 16.50 -1.55 -4.58
N GLU A 127 17.61 -2.27 -4.40
CA GLU A 127 18.83 -1.74 -3.81
C GLU A 127 19.64 -0.87 -4.80
N ASP A 128 19.36 -0.99 -6.11
CA ASP A 128 19.97 -0.15 -7.13
C ASP A 128 19.13 1.13 -7.34
N ASP A 129 19.77 2.29 -7.16
CA ASP A 129 19.09 3.59 -7.20
C ASP A 129 18.49 3.93 -8.57
N LYS A 130 19.02 3.36 -9.65
CA LYS A 130 18.46 3.56 -11.00
C LYS A 130 17.23 2.69 -11.18
N GLU A 131 17.31 1.41 -10.83
CA GLU A 131 16.18 0.47 -10.99
C GLU A 131 15.00 0.83 -10.07
N ILE A 132 15.24 1.28 -8.84
CA ILE A 132 14.15 1.74 -7.97
C ILE A 132 13.51 3.02 -8.49
N LYS A 133 14.28 3.92 -9.11
CA LYS A 133 13.74 5.11 -9.76
C LYS A 133 12.84 4.74 -10.94
N GLU A 134 13.23 3.75 -11.75
CA GLU A 134 12.39 3.24 -12.83
C GLU A 134 11.09 2.61 -12.29
N LEU A 135 11.17 1.88 -11.17
CA LEU A 135 9.98 1.33 -10.50
C LEU A 135 9.07 2.45 -9.97
N TYR A 136 9.65 3.43 -9.29
CA TYR A 136 8.94 4.63 -8.84
C TYR A 136 8.21 5.32 -9.99
N GLU A 137 8.90 5.59 -11.10
CA GLU A 137 8.30 6.22 -12.28
C GLU A 137 7.15 5.39 -12.86
N LEU A 138 7.30 4.06 -12.92
CA LEU A 138 6.23 3.17 -13.36
C LEU A 138 5.01 3.28 -12.45
N LEU A 139 5.20 3.16 -11.12
CA LEU A 139 4.11 3.14 -10.15
C LEU A 139 3.39 4.48 -10.09
N THR A 140 4.14 5.57 -9.95
CA THR A 140 3.58 6.92 -9.92
C THR A 140 2.75 7.15 -11.18
N LEU A 141 3.24 6.87 -12.37
CA LEU A 141 2.49 7.17 -13.60
C LEU A 141 1.35 6.19 -13.92
N ASN A 142 1.32 4.98 -13.33
CA ASN A 142 0.46 3.89 -13.82
C ASN A 142 -0.20 3.00 -12.76
N TYR A 143 -0.02 3.20 -11.45
CA TYR A 143 -0.56 2.28 -10.44
C TYR A 143 -2.02 2.59 -10.09
N VAL A 144 -2.26 3.42 -9.08
CA VAL A 144 -3.61 3.74 -8.58
C VAL A 144 -3.88 5.22 -8.80
N GLU A 145 -5.01 5.49 -9.43
CA GLU A 145 -5.63 6.80 -9.54
C GLU A 145 -6.99 6.68 -8.86
N ASP A 146 -7.40 7.72 -8.15
CA ASP A 146 -8.78 7.86 -7.72
C ASP A 146 -9.73 7.94 -8.92
N ASP A 147 -11.01 7.73 -8.68
CA ASP A 147 -12.04 7.59 -9.73
C ASP A 147 -12.14 8.84 -10.61
N ASP A 148 -11.80 9.99 -10.04
CA ASP A 148 -11.81 11.30 -10.70
C ASP A 148 -10.43 11.72 -11.23
N ALA A 149 -9.39 10.88 -11.06
CA ALA A 149 -7.99 11.12 -11.42
C ALA A 149 -7.43 12.46 -10.87
N MET A 150 -7.88 12.88 -9.68
CA MET A 150 -7.39 14.06 -8.98
C MET A 150 -6.15 13.76 -8.13
N PHE A 151 -5.99 12.51 -7.69
CA PHE A 151 -4.93 12.07 -6.78
C PHE A 151 -4.23 10.82 -7.29
N ARG A 152 -2.92 10.78 -7.07
CA ARG A 152 -2.06 9.67 -7.47
C ARG A 152 -1.06 9.38 -6.38
N PHE A 153 -0.96 8.12 -5.94
CA PHE A 153 0.01 7.75 -4.92
C PHE A 153 1.44 8.04 -5.37
N ASP A 154 2.20 8.63 -4.45
CA ASP A 154 3.58 9.03 -4.62
C ASP A 154 4.47 8.22 -3.66
N TYR A 155 4.75 6.97 -4.07
CA TYR A 155 5.58 6.04 -3.29
C TYR A 155 7.04 6.47 -3.35
N SER A 156 7.60 7.05 -2.30
CA SER A 156 9.02 7.42 -2.31
C SER A 156 9.93 6.19 -2.50
N ALA A 157 11.14 6.39 -3.02
CA ALA A 157 12.14 5.32 -3.12
C ALA A 157 12.42 4.67 -1.75
N GLU A 158 12.48 5.47 -0.68
CA GLU A 158 12.66 4.98 0.69
C GLU A 158 11.47 4.14 1.17
N PHE A 159 10.24 4.53 0.80
CA PHE A 159 9.05 3.73 1.07
C PHE A 159 9.12 2.37 0.34
N LEU A 160 9.48 2.38 -0.94
CA LEU A 160 9.60 1.15 -1.72
C LEU A 160 10.70 0.22 -1.18
N LYS A 161 11.85 0.77 -0.74
CA LYS A 161 12.90 -0.02 -0.05
C LYS A 161 12.36 -0.63 1.24
N TRP A 162 11.64 0.15 2.05
CA TRP A 162 11.02 -0.34 3.27
C TRP A 162 9.97 -1.44 3.00
N ALA A 163 9.10 -1.25 2.03
CA ALA A 163 8.04 -2.21 1.69
C ALA A 163 8.55 -3.50 1.04
N LEU A 164 9.61 -3.43 0.22
CA LEU A 164 10.07 -4.55 -0.61
C LEU A 164 11.25 -5.32 -0.03
N LEU A 165 11.92 -4.79 1.00
CA LEU A 165 13.08 -5.44 1.63
C LEU A 165 12.85 -5.91 3.08
N PRO A 166 11.71 -6.53 3.46
CA PRO A 166 11.55 -7.09 4.80
C PRO A 166 12.45 -8.31 5.04
N PRO A 167 12.62 -8.74 6.30
CA PRO A 167 13.37 -9.95 6.62
C PRO A 167 12.94 -11.15 5.77
N GLY A 168 13.90 -11.81 5.12
CA GLY A 168 13.64 -12.97 4.26
C GLY A 168 13.19 -12.65 2.82
N TRP A 169 13.12 -11.38 2.43
CA TRP A 169 12.79 -10.99 1.05
C TRP A 169 13.67 -11.71 0.02
N LYS A 170 13.13 -11.92 -1.18
CA LYS A 170 13.85 -12.56 -2.27
C LYS A 170 13.78 -11.72 -3.53
N LYS A 171 14.95 -11.45 -4.12
CA LYS A 171 15.07 -10.77 -5.43
C LYS A 171 14.27 -11.47 -6.53
N SER A 172 14.09 -12.79 -6.43
CA SER A 172 13.27 -13.57 -7.38
C SER A 172 11.80 -13.16 -7.37
N TRP A 173 11.30 -12.50 -6.32
CA TRP A 173 9.91 -12.09 -6.19
C TRP A 173 9.64 -10.64 -6.60
N HIS A 174 10.66 -9.88 -7.05
CA HIS A 174 10.49 -8.53 -7.59
C HIS A 174 10.52 -8.58 -9.12
N ILE A 175 9.37 -8.88 -9.71
CA ILE A 175 9.29 -9.30 -11.11
C ILE A 175 8.83 -8.12 -11.96
N GLY A 176 9.70 -7.69 -12.86
CA GLY A 176 9.43 -6.69 -13.88
C GLY A 176 9.26 -7.30 -15.27
N VAL A 177 8.55 -6.58 -16.13
CA VAL A 177 8.55 -6.81 -17.58
C VAL A 177 9.13 -5.58 -18.26
N ARG A 178 10.14 -5.79 -19.09
CA ARG A 178 10.79 -4.74 -19.87
C ARG A 178 10.52 -4.91 -21.35
N VAL A 179 10.50 -3.81 -22.09
CA VAL A 179 10.49 -3.85 -23.56
C VAL A 179 11.89 -4.24 -24.03
N ALA A 180 12.01 -5.29 -24.84
CA ALA A 180 13.29 -5.89 -25.21
C ALA A 180 14.22 -4.92 -25.97
N SER A 181 13.66 -4.01 -26.78
CA SER A 181 14.41 -3.08 -27.64
C SER A 181 15.04 -1.90 -26.89
N ASN A 182 14.37 -1.37 -25.87
CA ASN A 182 14.81 -0.16 -25.16
C ASN A 182 14.96 -0.35 -23.63
N LYS A 183 14.72 -1.57 -23.13
CA LYS A 183 14.83 -1.97 -21.71
C LYS A 183 13.90 -1.20 -20.76
N LYS A 184 12.90 -0.48 -21.27
CA LYS A 184 11.95 0.29 -20.45
C LYS A 184 11.06 -0.63 -19.63
N LEU A 185 10.95 -0.38 -18.32
CA LEU A 185 10.06 -1.12 -17.42
C LEU A 185 8.60 -0.74 -17.70
N VAL A 186 7.75 -1.74 -17.95
CA VAL A 186 6.34 -1.53 -18.36
C VAL A 186 5.34 -2.31 -17.53
N ALA A 187 5.79 -3.23 -16.70
CA ALA A 187 4.97 -3.86 -15.68
C ALA A 187 5.81 -4.35 -14.50
N PHE A 188 5.19 -4.48 -13.35
CA PHE A 188 5.80 -4.94 -12.12
C PHE A 188 4.80 -5.73 -11.28
N ILE A 189 5.28 -6.71 -10.53
CA ILE A 189 4.57 -7.39 -9.44
C ILE A 189 5.60 -7.76 -8.39
N SER A 190 5.24 -7.65 -7.11
CA SER A 190 6.12 -8.02 -6.02
C SER A 190 5.50 -9.06 -5.10
N GLY A 191 6.36 -9.84 -4.46
CA GLY A 191 6.02 -10.66 -3.31
C GLY A 191 7.04 -10.47 -2.19
N ILE A 192 6.58 -10.54 -0.94
CA ILE A 192 7.41 -10.56 0.28
C ILE A 192 6.96 -11.72 1.18
N PRO A 193 7.86 -12.33 1.98
CA PRO A 193 7.45 -13.40 2.88
C PRO A 193 6.74 -12.82 4.11
N GLN A 194 5.73 -13.53 4.60
CA GLN A 194 5.07 -13.17 5.84
C GLN A 194 4.51 -14.43 6.51
N ASP A 195 4.67 -14.55 7.82
CA ASP A 195 3.93 -15.54 8.59
C ASP A 195 2.56 -14.96 8.92
N VAL A 196 1.52 -15.57 8.37
CA VAL A 196 0.14 -15.13 8.52
C VAL A 196 -0.63 -16.18 9.31
N ARG A 197 -1.26 -15.74 10.39
CA ARG A 197 -2.23 -16.53 11.14
C ARG A 197 -3.61 -16.36 10.51
N VAL A 198 -4.18 -17.49 10.12
CA VAL A 198 -5.54 -17.64 9.63
C VAL A 198 -6.29 -18.56 10.61
N HIS A 199 -7.21 -17.96 11.35
CA HIS A 199 -7.87 -18.49 12.54
C HIS A 199 -6.87 -19.12 13.53
N SER A 200 -6.84 -20.45 13.57
CA SER A 200 -6.00 -21.25 14.46
C SER A 200 -4.65 -21.66 13.87
N SER A 201 -4.42 -21.40 12.57
CA SER A 201 -3.27 -21.91 11.84
C SER A 201 -2.33 -20.79 11.41
N VAL A 202 -1.04 -20.91 11.73
CA VAL A 202 0.00 -20.01 11.22
C VAL A 202 0.63 -20.63 9.98
N LYS A 203 0.70 -19.87 8.90
CA LYS A 203 1.27 -20.30 7.62
C LYS A 203 2.22 -19.25 7.09
N ARG A 204 3.40 -19.71 6.64
CA ARG A 204 4.31 -18.90 5.83
C ARG A 204 3.68 -18.70 4.46
N MET A 205 3.31 -17.47 4.14
CA MET A 205 2.72 -17.08 2.87
C MET A 205 3.61 -16.04 2.18
N VAL A 206 3.30 -15.77 0.91
CA VAL A 206 3.82 -14.59 0.21
C VAL A 206 2.75 -13.50 0.18
N GLU A 207 3.04 -12.33 0.74
CA GLU A 207 2.21 -11.15 0.57
C GLU A 207 2.50 -10.54 -0.81
N ILE A 208 1.47 -10.48 -1.67
CA ILE A 208 1.59 -9.95 -3.04
C ILE A 208 1.07 -8.52 -3.06
N ASN A 209 1.91 -7.59 -3.53
CA ASN A 209 1.55 -6.18 -3.68
C ASN A 209 2.23 -5.56 -4.93
N PHE A 210 1.92 -4.30 -5.23
CA PHE A 210 2.50 -3.49 -6.31
C PHE A 210 2.31 -4.07 -7.73
N LEU A 211 1.22 -4.81 -7.97
CA LEU A 211 0.86 -5.24 -9.32
C LEU A 211 0.50 -4.04 -10.21
N CYS A 212 1.44 -3.61 -11.04
CA CYS A 212 1.29 -2.48 -11.93
C CYS A 212 1.52 -2.89 -13.39
N VAL A 213 0.61 -2.46 -14.27
CA VAL A 213 0.80 -2.57 -15.73
C VAL A 213 0.63 -1.17 -16.32
N HIS A 214 1.61 -0.78 -17.13
CA HIS A 214 1.59 0.50 -17.84
C HIS A 214 0.27 0.71 -18.59
N LYS A 215 -0.31 1.91 -18.52
CA LYS A 215 -1.69 2.19 -19.00
C LYS A 215 -1.94 1.72 -20.43
N LYS A 216 -0.99 1.96 -21.34
CA LYS A 216 -1.07 1.57 -22.77
C LYS A 216 -1.10 0.04 -23.01
N LEU A 217 -0.67 -0.77 -22.03
CA LEU A 217 -0.66 -2.23 -22.09
C LEU A 217 -1.81 -2.88 -21.29
N ARG A 218 -2.65 -2.07 -20.63
CA ARG A 218 -3.86 -2.57 -19.97
C ARG A 218 -4.79 -3.23 -20.99
N SER A 219 -5.59 -4.19 -20.54
CA SER A 219 -6.47 -5.02 -21.38
C SER A 219 -5.75 -5.97 -22.37
N LYS A 220 -4.42 -6.08 -22.33
CA LYS A 220 -3.64 -7.06 -23.13
C LYS A 220 -3.33 -8.36 -22.39
N ARG A 221 -4.00 -8.61 -21.26
CA ARG A 221 -3.84 -9.82 -20.41
C ARG A 221 -2.42 -10.05 -19.88
N LEU A 222 -1.64 -9.00 -19.69
CA LEU A 222 -0.30 -9.10 -19.09
C LEU A 222 -0.35 -9.44 -17.59
N ALA A 223 -1.33 -8.90 -16.84
CA ALA A 223 -1.49 -9.17 -15.41
C ALA A 223 -1.64 -10.67 -15.07
N PRO A 224 -2.50 -11.46 -15.76
CA PRO A 224 -2.50 -12.92 -15.62
C PRO A 224 -1.15 -13.62 -15.81
N VAL A 225 -0.32 -13.12 -16.72
CA VAL A 225 1.01 -13.71 -16.99
C VAL A 225 1.99 -13.37 -15.86
N LEU A 226 1.93 -12.14 -15.33
CA LEU A 226 2.68 -11.72 -14.13
C LEU A 226 2.30 -12.56 -12.92
N ILE A 227 1.00 -12.77 -12.68
CA ILE A 227 0.51 -13.59 -11.57
C ILE A 227 1.03 -15.03 -11.70
N LYS A 228 0.94 -15.64 -12.89
CA LYS A 228 1.49 -16.99 -13.11
C LYS A 228 3.00 -17.06 -12.87
N GLU A 229 3.75 -16.04 -13.29
CA GLU A 229 5.20 -16.02 -13.09
C GLU A 229 5.59 -15.82 -11.63
N VAL A 230 4.90 -14.95 -10.87
CA VAL A 230 5.16 -14.83 -9.43
C VAL A 230 4.82 -16.12 -8.70
N THR A 231 3.67 -16.72 -8.97
CA THR A 231 3.27 -18.02 -8.39
C THR A 231 4.30 -19.12 -8.68
N ARG A 232 4.80 -19.20 -9.92
CA ARG A 232 5.86 -20.17 -10.27
C ARG A 232 7.11 -19.97 -9.42
N ARG A 233 7.51 -18.73 -9.19
CA ARG A 233 8.71 -18.40 -8.41
C ARG A 233 8.52 -18.59 -6.91
N THR A 234 7.33 -18.36 -6.37
CA THR A 234 7.04 -18.65 -4.96
C THR A 234 7.00 -20.16 -4.72
N HIS A 235 6.40 -20.92 -5.65
CA HIS A 235 6.37 -22.39 -5.57
C HIS A 235 7.78 -23.00 -5.64
N LEU A 236 8.69 -22.46 -6.47
CA LEU A 236 10.10 -22.90 -6.50
C LEU A 236 10.83 -22.71 -5.16
N GLU A 237 10.38 -21.77 -4.34
CA GLU A 237 10.90 -21.53 -2.99
C GLU A 237 10.15 -22.35 -1.92
N GLY A 238 9.21 -23.22 -2.34
CA GLY A 238 8.42 -24.07 -1.45
C GLY A 238 7.25 -23.37 -0.77
N ILE A 239 6.82 -22.19 -1.24
CA ILE A 239 5.68 -21.46 -0.68
C ILE A 239 4.54 -21.43 -1.70
N PHE A 240 3.41 -22.05 -1.33
CA PHE A 240 2.28 -22.31 -2.24
C PHE A 240 1.04 -21.45 -1.94
N GLN A 241 1.08 -20.64 -0.88
CA GLN A 241 -0.01 -19.76 -0.47
C GLN A 241 0.43 -18.31 -0.51
N ALA A 242 -0.52 -17.42 -0.78
CA ALA A 242 -0.29 -15.99 -0.79
C ALA A 242 -1.47 -15.23 -0.18
N VAL A 243 -1.20 -14.03 0.34
CA VAL A 243 -2.22 -13.06 0.74
C VAL A 243 -2.11 -11.84 -0.15
N TYR A 244 -3.24 -11.26 -0.55
CA TYR A 244 -3.28 -10.06 -1.36
C TYR A 244 -4.57 -9.28 -1.13
N THR A 245 -4.51 -7.99 -1.44
CA THR A 245 -5.69 -7.12 -1.39
C THR A 245 -5.97 -6.44 -2.72
N ALA A 246 -7.23 -6.11 -2.96
CA ALA A 246 -7.64 -5.31 -4.11
C ALA A 246 -8.80 -4.39 -3.74
N GLY A 247 -8.86 -3.21 -4.38
CA GLY A 247 -10.03 -2.32 -4.32
C GLY A 247 -11.17 -2.75 -5.25
N VAL A 248 -10.90 -3.68 -6.17
CA VAL A 248 -11.92 -4.29 -7.05
C VAL A 248 -12.34 -5.64 -6.48
N VAL A 249 -13.61 -5.98 -6.63
CA VAL A 249 -14.13 -7.29 -6.19
C VAL A 249 -13.64 -8.38 -7.15
N LEU A 250 -12.84 -9.30 -6.61
CA LEU A 250 -12.45 -10.57 -7.22
C LEU A 250 -13.15 -11.75 -6.51
N PRO A 251 -13.20 -12.94 -7.10
CA PRO A 251 -13.74 -14.12 -6.43
C PRO A 251 -12.75 -14.80 -5.46
N LYS A 252 -13.15 -15.23 -4.26
CA LYS A 252 -14.14 -14.64 -3.32
C LYS A 252 -13.33 -13.91 -2.24
N PRO A 253 -13.69 -12.68 -1.86
CA PRO A 253 -13.00 -11.99 -0.77
C PRO A 253 -13.31 -12.68 0.55
N MET A 254 -12.30 -12.93 1.37
CA MET A 254 -12.48 -13.50 2.71
C MET A 254 -12.93 -12.45 3.72
N ALA A 255 -12.51 -11.20 3.53
CA ALA A 255 -12.87 -10.07 4.37
C ALA A 255 -12.94 -8.81 3.51
N THR A 256 -13.75 -7.85 3.94
CA THR A 256 -13.87 -6.54 3.30
C THR A 256 -13.80 -5.47 4.36
N CYS A 257 -12.86 -4.55 4.21
CA CYS A 257 -12.72 -3.40 5.08
C CYS A 257 -13.02 -2.11 4.31
N ARG A 258 -13.56 -1.11 4.99
CA ARG A 258 -13.86 0.21 4.44
C ARG A 258 -12.84 1.22 4.93
N TYR A 259 -12.43 2.15 4.06
CA TYR A 259 -11.57 3.26 4.45
C TYR A 259 -12.33 4.32 5.26
N PHE A 260 -11.62 4.95 6.17
CA PHE A 260 -12.04 6.04 7.02
C PHE A 260 -10.97 7.13 7.02
N HIS A 261 -11.40 8.38 7.09
CA HIS A 261 -10.52 9.54 6.96
C HIS A 261 -10.75 10.52 8.11
N ARG A 262 -9.67 10.95 8.75
CA ARG A 262 -9.67 12.00 9.76
C ARG A 262 -8.89 13.20 9.26
N SER A 263 -9.59 14.32 9.10
CA SER A 263 -8.99 15.55 8.55
C SER A 263 -8.04 16.23 9.53
N LEU A 264 -6.75 16.34 9.19
CA LEU A 264 -5.77 17.06 10.02
C LEU A 264 -5.62 18.53 9.56
N ASN A 265 -5.78 18.76 8.25
CA ASN A 265 -5.74 20.07 7.60
C ASN A 265 -6.99 20.31 6.74
N PRO A 266 -8.16 20.61 7.35
CA PRO A 266 -9.43 20.66 6.63
C PRO A 266 -9.47 21.71 5.51
N LYS A 267 -8.73 22.81 5.67
CA LYS A 267 -8.62 23.85 4.65
C LYS A 267 -7.99 23.29 3.37
N LYS A 268 -6.82 22.66 3.48
CA LYS A 268 -6.13 22.07 2.33
C LYS A 268 -6.93 20.92 1.71
N LEU A 269 -7.59 20.08 2.52
CA LEU A 269 -8.44 19.01 1.99
C LEU A 269 -9.61 19.54 1.15
N VAL A 270 -10.20 20.67 1.53
CA VAL A 270 -11.26 21.29 0.72
C VAL A 270 -10.70 21.98 -0.52
N GLU A 271 -9.57 22.69 -0.40
CA GLU A 271 -8.91 23.38 -1.52
C GLU A 271 -8.38 22.42 -2.60
N THR A 272 -8.06 21.19 -2.22
CA THR A 272 -7.60 20.12 -3.14
C THR A 272 -8.74 19.28 -3.71
N GLY A 273 -9.98 19.45 -3.23
CA GLY A 273 -11.13 18.63 -3.64
C GLY A 273 -11.23 17.27 -2.94
N PHE A 274 -10.30 16.93 -2.04
CA PHE A 274 -10.34 15.68 -1.28
C PHE A 274 -11.56 15.59 -0.35
N SER A 275 -12.04 16.73 0.15
CA SER A 275 -13.25 16.80 0.96
C SER A 275 -14.11 18.00 0.57
N HIS A 276 -15.40 17.96 0.91
CA HIS A 276 -16.34 19.04 0.58
C HIS A 276 -16.97 19.63 1.84
N LEU A 277 -17.33 20.92 1.77
CA LEU A 277 -18.14 21.57 2.79
C LEU A 277 -19.60 21.13 2.65
N SER A 278 -20.21 20.69 3.75
CA SER A 278 -21.65 20.43 3.79
C SER A 278 -22.46 21.75 3.74
N ARG A 279 -23.73 21.67 3.31
CA ARG A 279 -24.59 22.85 3.02
C ARG A 279 -24.66 23.93 4.12
N ASN A 280 -24.41 23.58 5.38
CA ASN A 280 -24.49 24.49 6.54
C ASN A 280 -23.15 24.71 7.26
N MET A 281 -22.04 24.32 6.63
CA MET A 281 -20.71 24.35 7.22
C MET A 281 -19.83 25.42 6.57
N THR A 282 -19.20 26.25 7.40
CA THR A 282 -18.18 27.21 6.95
C THR A 282 -16.79 26.63 7.18
N MET A 283 -15.81 27.12 6.43
CA MET A 283 -14.41 26.71 6.59
C MET A 283 -13.91 26.89 8.05
N ALA A 284 -14.25 28.01 8.68
CA ALA A 284 -13.88 28.28 10.08
C ALA A 284 -14.51 27.27 11.06
N ARG A 285 -15.78 26.88 10.83
CA ARG A 285 -16.44 25.84 11.65
C ARG A 285 -15.80 24.47 11.45
N LEU A 286 -15.43 24.13 10.21
CA LEU A 286 -14.74 22.87 9.88
C LEU A 286 -13.36 22.79 10.55
N ILE A 287 -12.57 23.85 10.45
CA ILE A 287 -11.26 23.96 11.14
C ILE A 287 -11.43 23.82 12.64
N LYS A 288 -12.46 24.45 13.23
CA LYS A 288 -12.74 24.35 14.67
C LYS A 288 -13.16 22.93 15.07
N LEU A 289 -14.01 22.26 14.27
CA LEU A 289 -14.48 20.90 14.53
C LEU A 289 -13.32 19.89 14.62
N TYR A 290 -12.35 20.03 13.72
CA TYR A 290 -11.23 19.10 13.59
C TYR A 290 -9.96 19.53 14.31
N LYS A 291 -9.99 20.66 15.03
CA LYS A 291 -8.86 21.16 15.81
C LYS A 291 -8.36 20.09 16.78
N LEU A 292 -7.03 19.93 16.83
CA LEU A 292 -6.33 19.04 17.76
C LEU A 292 -5.54 19.87 18.77
N SER A 293 -5.18 19.26 19.89
CA SER A 293 -4.18 19.80 20.83
C SER A 293 -2.82 19.97 20.14
N SER A 294 -1.98 20.85 20.68
CA SER A 294 -0.57 20.98 20.26
C SER A 294 0.33 19.92 20.89
N GLU A 295 -0.07 19.36 22.03
CA GLU A 295 0.72 18.44 22.84
C GLU A 295 -0.06 17.16 23.10
N THR A 296 0.67 16.04 23.13
CA THR A 296 0.16 14.71 23.47
C THR A 296 -0.13 14.61 24.96
N SER A 297 -1.09 13.76 25.34
CA SER A 297 -1.55 13.63 26.73
C SER A 297 -1.08 12.37 27.45
N THR A 298 -0.69 11.32 26.74
CA THR A 298 -0.33 10.02 27.35
C THR A 298 1.04 10.09 28.04
N PRO A 299 1.13 9.90 29.37
CA PRO A 299 2.41 9.87 30.07
C PRO A 299 3.29 8.72 29.61
N GLY A 300 4.59 8.97 29.42
CA GLY A 300 5.54 7.94 28.99
C GLY A 300 5.54 7.67 27.47
N LEU A 301 4.75 8.41 26.69
CA LEU A 301 4.75 8.34 25.24
C LEU A 301 6.09 8.82 24.66
N ARG A 302 6.75 7.97 23.89
CA ARG A 302 8.00 8.29 23.19
C ARG A 302 8.14 7.46 21.89
N PRO A 303 9.03 7.86 20.96
CA PRO A 303 9.39 7.00 19.83
C PRO A 303 9.89 5.62 20.31
N ILE A 304 9.59 4.60 19.52
CA ILE A 304 10.13 3.25 19.73
C ILE A 304 11.65 3.25 19.52
N GLU A 305 12.36 2.49 20.35
CA GLU A 305 13.80 2.29 20.27
C GLU A 305 14.14 0.79 20.10
N GLU A 306 15.38 0.50 19.72
CA GLU A 306 15.88 -0.86 19.53
C GLU A 306 15.68 -1.76 20.76
N LYS A 307 15.80 -1.19 21.97
CA LYS A 307 15.60 -1.91 23.24
C LYS A 307 14.16 -2.38 23.46
N ASP A 308 13.19 -1.76 22.79
CA ASP A 308 11.76 -2.03 22.98
C ASP A 308 11.26 -3.15 22.04
N VAL A 309 12.05 -3.55 21.04
CA VAL A 309 11.66 -4.47 19.97
C VAL A 309 11.04 -5.76 20.50
N ASN A 310 11.68 -6.41 21.49
CA ASN A 310 11.16 -7.64 22.08
C ASN A 310 9.84 -7.42 22.82
N ALA A 311 9.75 -6.33 23.61
CA ALA A 311 8.53 -6.00 24.36
C ALA A 311 7.35 -5.69 23.41
N VAL A 312 7.60 -4.94 22.33
CA VAL A 312 6.60 -4.63 21.31
C VAL A 312 6.18 -5.88 20.53
N ALA A 313 7.11 -6.77 20.15
CA ALA A 313 6.76 -8.02 19.48
C ALA A 313 5.82 -8.87 20.35
N ASN A 314 6.12 -9.00 21.64
CA ASN A 314 5.29 -9.75 22.59
C ASN A 314 3.91 -9.11 22.79
N LEU A 315 3.86 -7.78 22.98
CA LEU A 315 2.61 -7.04 23.14
C LEU A 315 1.73 -7.14 21.88
N LEU A 316 2.33 -6.93 20.71
CA LEU A 316 1.62 -6.93 19.43
C LEU A 316 1.08 -8.32 19.07
N ASN A 317 1.88 -9.38 19.21
CA ASN A 317 1.42 -10.75 18.95
C ASN A 317 0.28 -11.16 19.91
N ARG A 318 0.36 -10.75 21.19
CA ARG A 318 -0.71 -10.99 22.17
C ARG A 318 -1.99 -10.26 21.77
N TYR A 319 -1.87 -8.97 21.45
CA TYR A 319 -3.00 -8.14 21.04
C TYR A 319 -3.67 -8.68 19.77
N LEU A 320 -2.87 -8.97 18.75
CA LEU A 320 -3.33 -9.49 17.47
C LEU A 320 -3.90 -10.91 17.57
N SER A 321 -3.66 -11.68 18.64
CA SER A 321 -4.27 -13.01 18.81
C SER A 321 -5.80 -12.98 18.88
N ASN A 322 -6.41 -11.81 19.15
CA ASN A 322 -7.86 -11.62 19.13
C ASN A 322 -8.45 -11.49 17.70
N CYS A 323 -7.60 -11.29 16.69
CA CYS A 323 -7.99 -11.27 15.29
C CYS A 323 -8.00 -12.69 14.71
N ASP A 324 -8.72 -12.91 13.62
CA ASP A 324 -8.74 -14.19 12.89
C ASP A 324 -7.78 -14.19 11.70
N LEU A 325 -7.46 -13.02 11.14
CA LEU A 325 -6.44 -12.87 10.09
C LEU A 325 -5.39 -11.86 10.55
N ALA A 326 -4.20 -12.29 10.95
CA ALA A 326 -3.17 -11.37 11.43
C ALA A 326 -1.76 -11.89 11.13
N PRO A 327 -0.77 -11.00 10.92
CA PRO A 327 0.63 -11.41 10.86
C PRO A 327 1.10 -11.94 12.22
N HIS A 328 2.10 -12.81 12.19
CA HIS A 328 2.92 -13.15 13.34
C HIS A 328 4.25 -12.40 13.24
N PHE A 329 4.56 -11.58 14.24
CA PHE A 329 5.77 -10.74 14.23
C PHE A 329 6.91 -11.39 15.00
N GLU A 330 8.05 -11.58 14.33
CA GLU A 330 9.33 -11.79 15.00
C GLU A 330 9.99 -10.44 15.34
N GLU A 331 11.04 -10.46 16.17
CA GLU A 331 11.81 -9.25 16.47
C GLU A 331 12.41 -8.59 15.23
N ALA A 332 12.81 -9.38 14.23
CA ALA A 332 13.30 -8.88 12.96
C ALA A 332 12.22 -8.08 12.21
N ASP A 333 10.97 -8.55 12.27
CA ASP A 333 9.83 -7.89 11.64
C ASP A 333 9.50 -6.58 12.36
N VAL A 334 9.43 -6.58 13.69
CA VAL A 334 9.20 -5.34 14.48
C VAL A 334 10.28 -4.31 14.20
N ARG A 335 11.55 -4.72 14.19
CA ARG A 335 12.67 -3.83 13.89
C ARG A 335 12.55 -3.22 12.49
N HIS A 336 12.20 -4.03 11.49
CA HIS A 336 12.10 -3.55 10.12
C HIS A 336 10.87 -2.66 9.89
N TRP A 337 9.70 -3.12 10.34
CA TRP A 337 8.42 -2.51 10.03
C TRP A 337 8.05 -1.34 10.95
N LEU A 338 8.44 -1.39 12.22
CA LEU A 338 7.85 -0.54 13.27
C LEU A 338 8.82 0.48 13.85
N ILE A 339 10.15 0.26 13.76
CA ILE A 339 11.11 1.30 14.13
C ILE A 339 11.01 2.46 13.15
N GLY A 340 10.91 3.67 13.71
CA GLY A 340 10.69 4.89 12.94
C GLY A 340 11.75 5.12 11.87
N ARG A 341 11.29 5.39 10.64
CA ARG A 341 12.12 5.79 9.50
C ARG A 341 11.61 7.15 8.99
N PRO A 342 12.44 8.20 9.01
CA PRO A 342 12.02 9.54 8.59
C PRO A 342 11.33 9.54 7.23
N GLY A 343 10.11 10.09 7.17
CA GLY A 343 9.35 10.20 5.92
C GLY A 343 8.67 8.92 5.44
N VAL A 344 8.83 7.79 6.14
CA VAL A 344 8.24 6.49 5.77
C VAL A 344 7.31 5.97 6.85
N VAL A 345 7.81 5.72 8.06
CA VAL A 345 7.02 5.13 9.15
C VAL A 345 7.39 5.76 10.49
N TRP A 346 6.40 5.92 11.35
CA TRP A 346 6.57 6.39 12.72
C TRP A 346 6.00 5.32 13.66
N GLY A 347 6.81 4.90 14.63
CA GLY A 347 6.41 3.99 15.70
C GLY A 347 6.62 4.66 17.06
N TYR A 348 5.65 4.49 17.94
CA TYR A 348 5.66 5.06 19.28
C TYR A 348 5.27 4.00 20.30
N VAL A 349 5.86 4.09 21.48
CA VAL A 349 5.57 3.25 22.64
C VAL A 349 5.16 4.11 23.82
N VAL A 350 4.39 3.53 24.72
CA VAL A 350 4.09 4.10 26.03
C VAL A 350 4.83 3.27 27.07
N GLU A 351 5.80 3.89 27.73
CA GLU A 351 6.56 3.29 28.82
C GLU A 351 5.97 3.72 30.16
N ASN A 352 5.57 2.76 30.98
CA ASN A 352 5.08 3.04 32.32
C ASN A 352 6.16 3.79 33.13
N PRO A 353 5.88 5.00 33.67
CA PRO A 353 6.88 5.80 34.36
C PRO A 353 7.52 5.11 35.57
N GLU A 354 6.78 4.24 36.25
CA GLU A 354 7.19 3.53 37.47
C GLU A 354 7.85 2.18 37.14
N SER A 355 7.16 1.29 36.41
CA SER A 355 7.67 -0.07 36.14
C SER A 355 8.68 -0.14 35.00
N LYS A 356 8.74 0.90 34.14
CA LYS A 356 9.52 0.92 32.89
C LYS A 356 9.08 -0.12 31.86
N GLU A 357 7.93 -0.75 32.06
CA GLU A 357 7.38 -1.70 31.10
C GLU A 357 6.67 -0.96 29.96
N ILE A 358 6.77 -1.52 28.76
CA ILE A 358 6.02 -1.04 27.59
C ILE A 358 4.59 -1.54 27.69
N THR A 359 3.65 -0.60 27.82
CA THR A 359 2.23 -0.92 27.98
C THR A 359 1.44 -0.78 26.69
N ASP A 360 1.85 0.13 25.81
CA ASP A 360 1.14 0.42 24.58
C ASP A 360 2.11 0.72 23.44
N PHE A 361 1.63 0.50 22.22
CA PHE A 361 2.35 0.76 20.99
C PHE A 361 1.38 1.23 19.91
N PHE A 362 1.78 2.17 19.07
CA PHE A 362 1.10 2.45 17.80
C PHE A 362 2.07 2.93 16.74
N SER A 363 1.65 2.80 15.49
CA SER A 363 2.40 3.25 14.33
C SER A 363 1.50 3.75 13.21
N PHE A 364 2.09 4.58 12.35
CA PHE A 364 1.50 5.02 11.10
C PHE A 364 2.59 5.23 10.05
N TYR A 365 2.25 5.06 8.78
CA TYR A 365 3.17 5.30 7.66
C TYR A 365 2.72 6.44 6.77
N SER A 366 3.65 7.02 6.03
CA SER A 366 3.42 8.07 5.05
C SER A 366 3.17 7.45 3.70
N LEU A 367 2.07 7.84 3.07
CA LEU A 367 1.85 7.61 1.65
C LEU A 367 1.23 8.88 1.06
N PRO A 368 2.06 9.83 0.58
CA PRO A 368 1.56 11.05 0.00
C PRO A 368 0.92 10.79 -1.36
N SER A 369 0.05 11.71 -1.78
CA SER A 369 -0.53 11.72 -3.11
C SER A 369 -0.14 13.00 -3.84
N THR A 370 0.26 12.87 -5.11
CA THR A 370 0.35 14.00 -6.03
C THR A 370 -1.06 14.53 -6.30
N VAL A 371 -1.24 15.84 -6.19
CA VAL A 371 -2.49 16.53 -6.52
C VAL A 371 -2.40 17.01 -7.97
N ILE A 372 -3.32 16.54 -8.80
CA ILE A 372 -3.34 16.82 -10.24
C ILE A 372 -4.20 18.06 -10.50
N ASN A 373 -3.75 18.95 -11.38
CA ASN A 373 -4.50 20.14 -11.84
C ASN A 373 -4.91 21.15 -10.74
N ASN A 374 -4.19 21.23 -9.61
CA ASN A 374 -4.42 22.24 -8.59
C ASN A 374 -3.35 23.35 -8.64
N PRO A 375 -3.73 24.64 -8.69
CA PRO A 375 -2.78 25.76 -8.86
C PRO A 375 -1.98 26.08 -7.59
N THR A 376 -2.45 25.62 -6.42
CA THR A 376 -1.90 26.00 -5.10
C THR A 376 -1.18 24.88 -4.38
N HIS A 377 -1.61 23.63 -4.58
CA HIS A 377 -1.12 22.47 -3.85
C HIS A 377 -0.68 21.40 -4.83
N SER A 378 0.58 20.95 -4.74
CA SER A 378 1.11 19.86 -5.58
C SER A 378 0.99 18.48 -4.93
N THR A 379 0.90 18.44 -3.59
CA THR A 379 1.02 17.21 -2.81
C THR A 379 0.04 17.24 -1.63
N LEU A 380 -0.59 16.11 -1.37
CA LEU A 380 -1.41 15.84 -0.21
C LEU A 380 -0.69 14.80 0.67
N ASN A 381 -0.32 15.18 1.89
CA ASN A 381 0.38 14.26 2.80
C ASN A 381 -0.65 13.45 3.58
N ALA A 382 -0.74 12.15 3.30
CA ALA A 382 -1.63 11.25 4.02
C ALA A 382 -0.82 10.30 4.93
N ALA A 383 -1.22 10.23 6.20
CA ALA A 383 -0.78 9.21 7.12
C ALA A 383 -1.76 8.04 7.08
N TYR A 384 -1.27 6.82 7.17
CA TYR A 384 -2.08 5.61 7.24
C TYR A 384 -1.81 4.91 8.57
N SER A 385 -2.88 4.70 9.35
CA SER A 385 -2.84 3.88 10.56
C SER A 385 -2.27 2.51 10.22
N PHE A 386 -1.22 2.09 10.93
CA PHE A 386 -0.55 0.82 10.70
C PHE A 386 -0.89 -0.16 11.83
N TYR A 387 0.10 -0.65 12.57
CA TYR A 387 -0.12 -1.53 13.71
C TYR A 387 -0.17 -0.76 15.02
N TYR A 388 -0.98 -1.25 15.96
CA TYR A 388 -1.01 -0.79 17.34
C TYR A 388 -1.36 -1.95 18.27
N ALA A 389 -1.05 -1.79 19.55
CA ALA A 389 -1.40 -2.71 20.60
C ALA A 389 -1.50 -1.97 21.93
N VAL A 390 -2.50 -2.30 22.73
CA VAL A 390 -2.67 -1.75 24.08
C VAL A 390 -2.70 -2.88 25.09
N GLN A 391 -2.23 -2.61 26.31
CA GLN A 391 -2.28 -3.59 27.38
C GLN A 391 -3.73 -3.95 27.72
N THR A 392 -4.05 -5.24 27.64
CA THR A 392 -5.36 -5.81 27.98
C THR A 392 -5.34 -6.44 29.38
N PRO A 393 -6.44 -6.36 30.15
CA PRO A 393 -6.55 -7.01 31.46
C PRO A 393 -6.87 -8.51 31.31
N ASP A 394 -5.94 -9.26 30.71
CA ASP A 394 -6.18 -10.65 30.28
C ASP A 394 -6.59 -11.59 31.43
N GLU A 395 -6.06 -11.39 32.63
CA GLU A 395 -6.40 -12.21 33.81
C GLU A 395 -7.89 -12.13 34.16
N GLU A 396 -8.48 -10.93 34.10
CA GLU A 396 -9.91 -10.74 34.36
C GLU A 396 -10.76 -11.23 33.17
N LEU A 397 -10.31 -10.99 31.95
CA LEU A 397 -11.00 -11.42 30.74
C LEU A 397 -11.05 -12.95 30.62
N ASN A 398 -10.00 -13.65 31.05
CA ASN A 398 -9.93 -15.11 31.02
C ASN A 398 -10.92 -15.79 31.99
N LYS A 399 -11.42 -15.07 33.01
CA LYS A 399 -12.47 -15.57 33.92
C LYS A 399 -13.85 -15.60 33.26
N VAL A 400 -14.07 -14.82 32.20
CA VAL A 400 -15.35 -14.79 31.47
C VAL A 400 -15.38 -15.98 30.50
N ALA A 401 -16.22 -16.98 30.78
CA ALA A 401 -16.28 -18.21 29.99
C ALA A 401 -16.86 -18.01 28.58
N ASP A 402 -17.87 -17.15 28.46
CA ASP A 402 -18.52 -16.87 27.18
C ASP A 402 -17.66 -15.94 26.30
N LYS A 403 -17.50 -16.31 25.02
CA LYS A 403 -16.63 -15.58 24.08
C LYS A 403 -17.20 -14.20 23.73
N ALA A 404 -18.51 -14.08 23.57
CA ALA A 404 -19.15 -12.83 23.19
C ALA A 404 -19.14 -11.83 24.37
N GLU A 405 -19.46 -12.30 25.58
CA GLU A 405 -19.35 -11.49 26.79
C GLU A 405 -17.91 -11.04 27.06
N ARG A 406 -16.93 -11.94 26.85
CA ARG A 406 -15.50 -11.60 26.97
C ARG A 406 -15.09 -10.50 25.99
N GLN A 407 -15.54 -10.57 24.74
CA GLN A 407 -15.24 -9.54 23.74
C GLN A 407 -15.84 -8.18 24.15
N ILE A 408 -17.09 -8.15 24.62
CA ILE A 408 -17.74 -6.92 25.10
C ILE A 408 -16.98 -6.32 26.29
N ALA A 409 -16.60 -7.17 27.27
CA ALA A 409 -15.83 -6.73 28.42
C ALA A 409 -14.44 -6.20 28.03
N ARG A 410 -13.77 -6.86 27.07
CA ARG A 410 -12.48 -6.40 26.52
C ARG A 410 -12.63 -5.04 25.88
N ASP A 411 -13.61 -4.87 24.99
CA ASP A 411 -13.81 -3.64 24.24
C ASP A 411 -14.10 -2.46 25.17
N ALA A 412 -14.92 -2.68 26.20
CA ALA A 412 -15.15 -1.69 27.25
C ALA A 412 -13.87 -1.33 28.02
N ALA A 413 -13.02 -2.31 28.32
CA ALA A 413 -11.78 -2.10 29.06
C ALA A 413 -10.71 -1.35 28.26
N ILE A 414 -10.63 -1.54 26.94
CA ILE A 414 -9.60 -0.91 26.11
C ILE A 414 -10.05 0.40 25.45
N LYS A 415 -11.36 0.65 25.34
CA LYS A 415 -11.87 1.77 24.53
C LYS A 415 -11.26 3.13 24.91
N GLU A 416 -11.32 3.52 26.18
CA GLU A 416 -10.81 4.83 26.62
C GLU A 416 -9.30 4.96 26.35
N ARG A 417 -8.56 3.89 26.64
CA ARG A 417 -7.11 3.82 26.40
C ARG A 417 -6.77 3.96 24.92
N LEU A 418 -7.48 3.24 24.06
CA LEU A 418 -7.28 3.28 22.62
C LEU A 418 -7.65 4.64 22.01
N VAL A 419 -8.74 5.25 22.48
CA VAL A 419 -9.13 6.62 22.08
C VAL A 419 -8.03 7.63 22.45
N GLY A 420 -7.47 7.55 23.66
CA GLY A 420 -6.36 8.40 24.08
C GLY A 420 -5.10 8.21 23.22
N LEU A 421 -4.75 6.94 22.97
CA LEU A 421 -3.58 6.59 22.16
C LEU A 421 -3.70 7.10 20.71
N MET A 422 -4.84 6.87 20.07
CA MET A 422 -5.07 7.31 18.71
C MET A 422 -5.26 8.82 18.60
N GLN A 423 -5.77 9.48 19.65
CA GLN A 423 -5.79 10.94 19.74
C GLN A 423 -4.38 11.53 19.71
N ASP A 424 -3.43 10.92 20.43
CA ASP A 424 -2.02 11.30 20.40
C ASP A 424 -1.36 10.98 19.04
N ALA A 425 -1.73 9.87 18.40
CA ALA A 425 -1.29 9.55 17.03
C ALA A 425 -1.71 10.64 16.03
N LEU A 426 -2.94 11.17 16.12
CA LEU A 426 -3.41 12.27 15.27
C LEU A 426 -2.63 13.57 15.53
N ILE A 427 -2.28 13.85 16.79
CA ILE A 427 -1.47 15.02 17.17
C ILE A 427 -0.07 14.89 16.56
N LEU A 428 0.58 13.74 16.71
CA LEU A 428 1.91 13.46 16.16
C LEU A 428 1.91 13.51 14.63
N ALA A 429 0.89 12.95 13.97
CA ALA A 429 0.75 13.05 12.53
C ALA A 429 0.61 14.52 12.09
N ARG A 430 -0.21 15.32 12.79
CA ARG A 430 -0.32 16.75 12.50
C ARG A 430 1.02 17.49 12.69
N GLN A 431 1.77 17.18 13.75
CA GLN A 431 3.10 17.75 14.00
C GLN A 431 4.12 17.38 12.90
N ASN A 432 3.95 16.21 12.26
CA ASN A 432 4.74 15.75 11.11
C ASN A 432 4.17 16.24 9.76
N ASN A 433 3.32 17.26 9.75
CA ASN A 433 2.76 17.91 8.54
C ASN A 433 1.90 17.01 7.65
N PHE A 434 1.19 16.05 8.24
CA PHE A 434 0.14 15.32 7.55
C PHE A 434 -1.15 16.13 7.45
N ASP A 435 -1.84 16.00 6.31
CA ASP A 435 -3.08 16.71 6.00
C ASP A 435 -4.33 15.87 6.32
N VAL A 436 -4.20 14.54 6.25
CA VAL A 436 -5.25 13.57 6.55
C VAL A 436 -4.64 12.33 7.20
N PHE A 437 -5.39 11.69 8.09
CA PHE A 437 -5.06 10.42 8.70
C PHE A 437 -6.09 9.37 8.28
N ASN A 438 -5.64 8.31 7.62
CA ASN A 438 -6.45 7.25 7.07
C ASN A 438 -6.42 6.02 7.98
N ALA A 439 -7.54 5.33 8.08
CA ALA A 439 -7.63 4.05 8.76
C ALA A 439 -8.64 3.15 8.02
N LEU A 440 -8.50 1.84 8.14
CA LEU A 440 -9.54 0.88 7.74
C LEU A 440 -10.42 0.57 8.95
N ASN A 441 -11.62 0.00 8.77
CA ASN A 441 -12.43 -0.53 9.88
C ASN A 441 -11.99 -1.94 10.33
N LEU A 442 -10.67 -2.18 10.34
CA LEU A 442 -10.03 -3.40 10.81
C LEU A 442 -9.67 -3.32 12.30
N MET A 443 -9.31 -4.45 12.91
CA MET A 443 -9.01 -4.56 14.35
C MET A 443 -10.10 -3.87 15.20
N ASP A 444 -9.68 -3.14 16.23
CA ASP A 444 -10.57 -2.40 17.13
C ASP A 444 -10.79 -0.96 16.68
N ASN A 445 -10.58 -0.64 15.39
CA ASN A 445 -10.65 0.75 14.92
C ASN A 445 -12.03 1.39 15.14
N ALA A 446 -13.09 0.58 15.08
CA ALA A 446 -14.45 1.01 15.37
C ALA A 446 -14.63 1.59 16.78
N LEU A 447 -13.77 1.24 17.74
CA LEU A 447 -13.84 1.75 19.11
C LEU A 447 -13.44 3.23 19.24
N TYR A 448 -12.67 3.76 18.29
CA TYR A 448 -12.19 5.15 18.34
C TYR A 448 -12.62 6.02 17.16
N THR A 449 -13.04 5.45 16.03
CA THR A 449 -13.28 6.21 14.80
C THR A 449 -14.35 7.29 14.98
N GLU A 450 -15.50 6.98 15.58
CA GLU A 450 -16.56 7.95 15.83
C GLU A 450 -16.12 9.05 16.81
N ASP A 451 -15.59 8.66 17.97
CA ASP A 451 -15.14 9.56 19.04
C ASP A 451 -14.04 10.54 18.53
N LEU A 452 -13.15 10.02 17.69
CA LEU A 452 -12.08 10.78 17.07
C LEU A 452 -12.47 11.41 15.73
N LYS A 453 -13.74 11.39 15.33
CA LYS A 453 -14.28 12.09 14.15
C LYS A 453 -13.69 11.61 12.81
N PHE A 454 -13.40 10.32 12.68
CA PHE A 454 -13.13 9.71 11.40
C PHE A 454 -14.43 9.62 10.59
N GLY A 455 -14.41 10.17 9.38
CA GLY A 455 -15.51 10.05 8.43
C GLY A 455 -15.34 8.80 7.55
N PRO A 456 -16.43 8.10 7.20
CA PRO A 456 -16.33 6.97 6.28
C PRO A 456 -15.97 7.44 4.87
N GLY A 457 -14.98 6.80 4.26
CA GLY A 457 -14.63 6.94 2.85
C GLY A 457 -15.58 6.15 1.95
N ASP A 458 -15.42 6.29 0.64
CA ASP A 458 -16.11 5.52 -0.40
C ASP A 458 -15.36 4.24 -0.80
N GLY A 459 -14.04 4.20 -0.58
CA GLY A 459 -13.19 3.07 -0.88
C GLY A 459 -13.38 1.87 0.05
N TYR A 460 -13.31 0.69 -0.55
CA TYR A 460 -13.23 -0.60 0.14
C TYR A 460 -11.91 -1.30 -0.22
N LEU A 461 -11.40 -2.09 0.71
CA LEU A 461 -10.27 -2.97 0.53
C LEU A 461 -10.72 -4.41 0.81
N HIS A 462 -10.58 -5.26 -0.20
CA HIS A 462 -10.96 -6.66 -0.12
C HIS A 462 -9.71 -7.52 0.08
N PHE A 463 -9.77 -8.45 1.04
CA PHE A 463 -8.69 -9.38 1.37
C PHE A 463 -8.93 -10.73 0.72
N TYR A 464 -7.85 -11.34 0.23
CA TYR A 464 -7.89 -12.60 -0.50
C TYR A 464 -6.72 -13.49 -0.07
N LEU A 465 -6.98 -14.79 -0.12
CA LEU A 465 -5.93 -15.81 -0.03
C LEU A 465 -5.86 -16.60 -1.33
N TYR A 466 -4.64 -16.81 -1.80
CA TYR A 466 -4.33 -17.72 -2.90
C TYR A 466 -4.02 -19.10 -2.34
N ASN A 467 -4.64 -20.13 -2.94
CA ASN A 467 -4.49 -21.53 -2.57
C ASN A 467 -4.79 -21.84 -1.10
N TRP A 468 -5.75 -21.12 -0.50
CA TRP A 468 -6.21 -21.37 0.86
C TRP A 468 -7.71 -21.11 0.96
N ARG A 469 -8.45 -22.11 1.43
CA ARG A 469 -9.84 -21.99 1.88
C ARG A 469 -9.83 -21.37 3.26
N CYS A 470 -10.68 -20.40 3.47
CA CYS A 470 -10.87 -19.77 4.77
C CYS A 470 -12.34 -19.42 4.94
N LYS A 471 -12.85 -19.55 6.18
CA LYS A 471 -14.12 -18.93 6.56
C LYS A 471 -14.08 -17.42 6.36
N ASP A 472 -15.24 -16.83 6.13
CA ASP A 472 -15.35 -15.37 6.04
C ASP A 472 -14.95 -14.75 7.39
N VAL A 473 -14.12 -13.70 7.32
CA VAL A 473 -13.58 -12.99 8.48
C VAL A 473 -14.25 -11.62 8.56
N GLU A 474 -14.82 -11.30 9.71
CA GLU A 474 -15.40 -9.98 9.98
C GLU A 474 -14.30 -8.89 9.95
N SER A 475 -14.63 -7.67 9.53
CA SER A 475 -13.62 -6.62 9.36
C SER A 475 -12.85 -6.34 10.66
N ASN A 476 -13.54 -6.30 11.80
CA ASN A 476 -12.93 -6.12 13.14
C ASN A 476 -12.06 -7.32 13.60
N LYS A 477 -12.12 -8.46 12.89
CA LYS A 477 -11.27 -9.62 13.10
C LYS A 477 -10.12 -9.70 12.09
N VAL A 478 -9.98 -8.73 11.20
CA VAL A 478 -8.77 -8.53 10.39
C VAL A 478 -7.75 -7.73 11.20
N GLY A 479 -6.59 -8.33 11.45
CA GLY A 479 -5.40 -7.72 12.02
C GLY A 479 -4.26 -7.53 11.03
N LEU A 480 -4.40 -7.97 9.77
CA LEU A 480 -3.43 -7.73 8.71
C LEU A 480 -3.64 -6.34 8.09
N VAL A 481 -2.61 -5.50 8.14
CA VAL A 481 -2.59 -4.18 7.48
C VAL A 481 -1.65 -4.23 6.29
N MET A 482 -2.19 -3.98 5.10
CA MET A 482 -1.45 -3.97 3.83
C MET A 482 -0.99 -2.55 3.48
N LEU A 483 0.12 -2.46 2.73
CA LEU A 483 0.78 -1.20 2.35
C LEU A 483 0.18 -0.51 1.13
#